data_AF-A0A2K3NSW7-F1
#
_entry.id   AF-A0A2K3NSW7-F1
#
_cell.length_a   1.000
_cell.length_b   1.000
_cell.length_c   1.000
_cell.angle_alpha   90.00
_cell.angle_beta   90.00
_cell.angle_gamma   90.00
#
_symmetry.space_group_name_H-M   'P 1'
#
loop_
_entity.id
_entity.type
_entity.pdbx_description
1 polymer ?
#
loop_
_entity_poly.entity_id
_entity_poly.type
_entity_poly.pdbx_seq_one_letter_code
_entity_poly.pdbx_strand_id
1 'polypeptide(L)'
;MGLVFTKWASTVLLCYFLITSTVYSVEGLHVGSKVRGVNLGGWLVIEGWIKPSLFDGIANGDMLDGTEVQFKSVTLQKYVSAENGGGMNVTIDRDVPSSWET
;
A
#
# COMPACT_ATOMS: atom_id res chain seq x y z
N MET A 1 -19.55 39.44 23.71
CA MET A 1 -19.95 38.06 24.10
C MET A 1 -19.77 37.03 22.98
N GLY A 2 -20.22 37.30 21.75
CA GLY A 2 -20.13 36.30 20.64
C GLY A 2 -18.71 35.85 20.25
N LEU A 3 -17.75 36.78 20.15
CA LEU A 3 -16.39 36.47 19.67
C LEU A 3 -15.61 35.51 20.59
N VAL A 4 -15.84 35.61 21.91
CA VAL A 4 -15.22 34.72 22.90
C VAL A 4 -15.81 33.33 22.75
N PHE A 5 -17.14 33.23 22.63
CA PHE A 5 -17.85 31.96 22.46
C PHE A 5 -17.41 31.21 21.20
N THR A 6 -17.22 31.91 20.07
CA THR A 6 -16.73 31.32 18.81
C THR A 6 -15.33 30.73 18.97
N LYS A 7 -14.44 31.42 19.69
CA LYS A 7 -13.05 30.98 19.89
C LYS A 7 -12.97 29.70 20.74
N TRP A 8 -13.81 29.59 21.77
CA TRP A 8 -13.94 28.34 22.56
C TRP A 8 -14.58 27.21 21.76
N ALA A 9 -15.64 27.50 20.99
CA ALA A 9 -16.29 26.51 20.13
C ALA A 9 -15.33 25.94 19.07
N SER A 10 -14.54 26.80 18.42
CA SER A 10 -13.52 26.38 17.45
C SER A 10 -12.43 25.52 18.09
N THR A 11 -12.04 25.85 19.33
CA THR A 11 -11.03 25.06 20.06
C THR A 11 -11.57 23.67 20.40
N VAL A 12 -12.82 23.58 20.85
CA VAL A 12 -13.48 22.29 21.14
C VAL A 12 -13.64 21.45 19.88
N LEU A 13 -14.05 22.06 18.75
CA LEU A 13 -14.16 21.38 17.46
C LEU A 13 -12.81 20.86 16.95
N LEU A 14 -11.75 21.66 17.09
CA LEU A 14 -10.39 21.24 16.72
C LEU A 14 -9.90 20.09 17.60
N CYS A 15 -10.11 20.17 18.93
CA CYS A 15 -9.79 19.08 19.85
C CYS A 15 -10.56 17.82 19.51
N TYR A 16 -11.86 17.92 19.22
CA TYR A 16 -12.67 16.78 18.81
C TYR A 16 -12.12 16.13 17.53
N PHE A 17 -11.80 16.95 16.51
CA PHE A 17 -11.23 16.47 15.25
C PHE A 17 -9.90 15.74 15.44
N LEU A 18 -9.01 16.29 16.27
CA LEU A 18 -7.70 15.68 16.58
C LEU A 18 -7.82 14.38 17.40
N ILE A 19 -8.84 14.25 18.25
CA ILE A 19 -9.09 13.01 19.01
C ILE A 19 -9.68 11.93 18.10
N THR A 20 -10.49 12.31 17.10
CA THR A 20 -11.09 11.38 16.13
C THR A 20 -10.20 11.04 14.95
N SER A 21 -9.06 11.72 14.77
CA SER A 21 -8.10 11.37 13.73
C SER A 21 -7.31 10.12 14.15
N THR A 22 -7.97 8.97 14.10
CA THR A 22 -7.34 7.67 14.26
C THR A 22 -6.41 7.46 13.07
N VAL A 23 -5.10 7.57 13.28
CA VAL A 23 -4.12 7.08 12.30
C VAL A 23 -4.16 5.56 12.42
N TYR A 24 -4.79 4.89 11.44
CA TYR A 24 -4.69 3.45 11.30
C TYR A 24 -3.26 3.12 10.86
N SER A 25 -2.36 2.96 11.83
CA SER A 25 -1.12 2.25 11.59
C SER A 25 -1.43 0.76 11.67
N VAL A 26 -1.16 0.01 10.62
CA VAL A 26 -1.12 -1.45 10.72
C VAL A 26 0.07 -1.75 11.65
N GLU A 27 -0.19 -2.17 12.89
CA GLU A 27 0.84 -2.73 13.78
C GLU A 27 1.27 -4.09 13.23
N GLY A 28 1.97 -4.10 12.09
CA GLY A 28 2.27 -5.32 11.35
C GLY A 28 3.44 -6.11 11.93
N LEU A 29 4.21 -5.54 12.85
CA LEU A 29 5.43 -6.18 13.34
C LEU A 29 5.87 -5.62 14.69
N HIS A 30 5.95 -6.47 15.72
CA HIS A 30 6.63 -6.10 16.96
C HIS A 30 8.11 -5.80 16.64
N VAL A 31 8.67 -4.77 17.29
CA VAL A 31 10.10 -4.44 17.20
C VAL A 31 10.94 -5.69 17.46
N GLY A 32 11.67 -6.14 16.44
CA GLY A 32 12.51 -7.35 16.49
C GLY A 32 11.93 -8.59 15.80
N SER A 33 10.70 -8.55 15.28
CA SER A 33 10.18 -9.69 14.52
C SER A 33 10.84 -9.74 13.14
N LYS A 34 11.29 -10.93 12.73
CA LYS A 34 11.96 -11.14 11.44
C LYS A 34 10.95 -11.54 10.38
N VAL A 35 10.89 -10.80 9.28
CA VAL A 35 10.12 -11.19 8.08
C VAL A 35 11.05 -11.87 7.10
N ARG A 36 10.58 -12.98 6.51
CA ARG A 36 11.27 -13.69 5.44
C ARG A 36 10.60 -13.34 4.12
N GLY A 37 11.41 -13.23 3.08
CA GLY A 37 10.97 -13.03 1.71
C GLY A 37 12.01 -13.60 0.75
N VAL A 38 11.73 -13.55 -0.53
CA VAL A 38 12.64 -13.98 -1.59
C VAL A 38 13.08 -12.78 -2.43
N ASN A 39 14.27 -12.88 -3.03
CA ASN A 39 14.69 -11.92 -4.05
C ASN A 39 14.27 -12.46 -5.42
N LEU A 40 13.39 -11.75 -6.11
CA LEU A 40 13.01 -12.04 -7.48
C LEU A 40 13.29 -10.80 -8.32
N GLY A 41 14.39 -10.83 -9.07
CA GLY A 41 14.72 -9.71 -9.94
C GLY A 41 15.04 -8.41 -9.19
N GLY A 42 15.73 -8.50 -8.05
CA GLY A 42 16.00 -7.30 -7.24
C GLY A 42 14.84 -6.84 -6.35
N TRP A 43 13.67 -7.46 -6.43
CA TRP A 43 12.53 -7.18 -5.56
C TRP A 43 12.53 -8.07 -4.32
N LEU A 44 12.17 -7.51 -3.16
CA LEU A 44 11.83 -8.28 -1.96
C LEU A 44 10.37 -8.70 -2.08
N VAL A 45 10.12 -9.98 -2.33
CA VAL A 45 8.77 -10.55 -2.43
C VAL A 45 8.45 -11.29 -1.14
N ILE A 46 7.27 -10.99 -0.58
CA ILE A 46 6.71 -11.65 0.60
C ILE A 46 5.29 -12.04 0.25
N GLU A 47 5.00 -13.34 0.30
CA GLU A 47 3.66 -13.87 0.00
C GLU A 47 2.96 -14.38 1.27
N GLY A 48 1.63 -14.51 1.19
CA GLY A 48 0.79 -15.00 2.26
C GLY A 48 1.27 -16.32 2.86
N TRP A 49 1.74 -17.27 2.03
CA TRP A 49 2.23 -18.55 2.54
C TRP A 49 3.58 -18.45 3.29
N ILE A 50 4.40 -17.42 3.04
CA ILE A 50 5.69 -17.23 3.71
C ILE A 50 5.49 -16.72 5.14
N LYS A 51 4.54 -15.79 5.33
CA LYS A 51 4.15 -15.26 6.64
C LYS A 51 2.67 -14.84 6.64
N PRO A 52 1.73 -15.78 6.87
CA PRO A 52 0.29 -15.52 6.76
C PRO A 52 -0.18 -14.39 7.65
N SER A 53 0.36 -14.32 8.87
CA SER A 53 -0.02 -13.32 9.87
C SER A 53 0.24 -11.86 9.48
N LEU A 54 1.00 -11.59 8.41
CA LEU A 54 1.12 -10.23 7.87
C LEU A 54 -0.13 -9.78 7.10
N PHE A 55 -0.96 -10.73 6.67
CA PHE A 55 -2.11 -10.50 5.80
C PHE A 55 -3.47 -10.69 6.50
N ASP A 56 -3.50 -11.29 7.71
CA ASP A 56 -4.72 -11.59 8.49
C ASP A 56 -5.63 -10.36 8.75
N GLY A 57 -5.06 -9.15 8.80
CA GLY A 57 -5.79 -7.90 9.08
C GLY A 57 -6.36 -7.19 7.84
N ILE A 58 -6.16 -7.75 6.65
CA ILE A 58 -6.64 -7.14 5.40
C ILE A 58 -8.12 -7.50 5.22
N ALA A 59 -8.99 -6.49 5.39
CA ALA A 59 -10.44 -6.70 5.34
C ALA A 59 -10.96 -7.23 3.99
N ASN A 60 -10.30 -6.87 2.88
CA ASN A 60 -10.61 -7.35 1.53
C ASN A 60 -9.52 -8.32 1.06
N GLY A 61 -9.79 -9.61 1.18
CA GLY A 61 -8.87 -10.69 0.81
C GLY A 61 -8.77 -10.96 -0.70
N ASP A 62 -9.51 -10.23 -1.54
CA ASP A 62 -9.65 -10.48 -2.98
C ASP A 62 -8.33 -10.42 -3.77
N MET A 63 -7.25 -9.90 -3.19
CA MET A 63 -5.91 -9.84 -3.80
C MET A 63 -4.89 -10.72 -3.08
N LEU A 64 -5.32 -11.58 -2.14
CA LEU A 64 -4.46 -12.49 -1.39
C LEU A 64 -4.38 -13.90 -2.00
N ASP A 65 -5.15 -14.13 -3.06
CA ASP A 65 -5.28 -15.41 -3.77
C ASP A 65 -4.32 -15.57 -4.95
N GLY A 66 -3.41 -14.61 -5.15
CA GLY A 66 -2.53 -14.57 -6.31
C GLY A 66 -3.16 -13.89 -7.54
N THR A 67 -4.17 -13.06 -7.34
CA THR A 67 -4.72 -12.21 -8.41
C THR A 67 -3.64 -11.36 -9.08
N GLU A 68 -3.49 -11.57 -10.39
CA GLU A 68 -2.63 -10.80 -11.30
C GLU A 68 -3.24 -9.42 -11.59
N VAL A 69 -2.44 -8.34 -11.50
CA VAL A 69 -2.94 -6.96 -11.68
C VAL A 69 -2.03 -6.12 -12.53
N GLN A 70 -2.61 -5.34 -13.44
CA GLN A 70 -1.87 -4.47 -14.33
C GLN A 70 -1.94 -3.01 -13.88
N PHE A 71 -0.79 -2.36 -13.76
CA PHE A 71 -0.71 -0.94 -13.42
C PHE A 71 -0.49 -0.11 -14.68
N LYS A 72 -1.42 0.82 -14.96
CA LYS A 72 -1.32 1.75 -16.10
C LYS A 72 -1.07 3.16 -15.61
N SER A 73 -0.04 3.81 -16.16
CA SER A 73 0.19 5.23 -15.95
C SER A 73 -0.90 6.05 -16.63
N VAL A 74 -1.52 6.94 -15.87
CA VAL A 74 -2.55 7.86 -16.38
C VAL A 74 -1.93 8.88 -17.34
N THR A 75 -0.74 9.38 -17.05
CA THR A 75 -0.09 10.42 -17.86
C THR A 75 0.49 9.85 -19.15
N LEU A 76 1.14 8.68 -19.08
CA LEU A 76 1.82 8.08 -20.22
C LEU A 76 0.92 7.14 -21.03
N GLN A 77 -0.22 6.73 -20.49
CA GLN A 77 -1.09 5.71 -21.06
C GLN A 77 -0.37 4.39 -21.36
N LYS A 78 0.67 4.09 -20.58
CA LYS A 78 1.54 2.91 -20.71
C LYS A 78 1.53 2.08 -19.43
N TYR A 79 1.83 0.79 -19.56
CA TYR A 79 1.80 -0.19 -18.48
C TYR A 79 3.17 -0.34 -17.82
N VAL A 80 3.14 -0.61 -16.52
CA VAL A 80 4.30 -0.95 -15.70
C VAL A 80 4.77 -2.36 -16.08
N SER A 81 6.07 -2.53 -16.29
CA SER A 81 6.66 -3.83 -16.59
C SER A 81 7.93 -4.08 -15.79
N ALA A 82 8.16 -5.33 -15.42
CA ALA A 82 9.40 -5.78 -14.82
C ALA A 82 10.35 -6.26 -15.94
N GLU A 83 11.31 -5.42 -16.36
CA GLU A 83 12.13 -5.73 -17.52
C GLU A 83 12.95 -7.01 -17.34
N ASN A 84 13.06 -7.79 -18.44
CA ASN A 84 13.77 -9.07 -18.48
C ASN A 84 13.33 -10.05 -17.37
N GLY A 85 12.02 -10.17 -17.18
CA GLY A 85 11.43 -11.05 -16.17
C GLY A 85 11.76 -10.64 -14.73
N GLY A 86 11.84 -9.33 -14.51
CA GLY A 86 12.29 -8.74 -13.25
C GLY A 86 13.80 -8.67 -13.09
N GLY A 87 14.62 -9.27 -13.95
CA GLY A 87 16.08 -9.18 -13.82
C GLY A 87 16.68 -7.77 -13.96
N MET A 88 15.89 -6.79 -14.43
CA MET A 88 16.29 -5.40 -14.64
C MET A 88 15.32 -4.40 -13.95
N ASN A 89 15.30 -3.15 -14.42
CA ASN A 89 14.53 -2.08 -13.80
C ASN A 89 13.02 -2.23 -14.06
N VAL A 90 12.20 -1.58 -13.23
CA VAL A 90 10.78 -1.41 -13.53
C VAL A 90 10.58 -0.17 -14.40
N THR A 91 9.93 -0.37 -15.55
CA THR A 91 9.69 0.68 -16.55
C THR A 91 8.20 0.88 -16.78
N ILE A 92 7.84 2.02 -17.39
CA ILE A 92 6.47 2.38 -17.75
C ILE A 92 6.43 2.74 -19.23
N ASP A 93 6.65 1.74 -20.08
CA ASP A 93 6.89 1.97 -21.50
C ASP A 93 6.05 1.09 -22.43
N ARG A 94 5.30 0.13 -21.88
CA ARG A 94 4.48 -0.83 -22.64
C ARG A 94 3.14 -0.26 -23.07
N ASP A 95 2.83 -0.33 -24.36
CA ASP A 95 1.55 0.14 -24.90
C ASP A 95 0.43 -0.90 -24.74
N VAL A 96 0.78 -2.18 -24.78
CA VAL A 96 -0.13 -3.32 -24.57
C VAL A 96 0.49 -4.23 -23.50
N PRO A 97 -0.24 -4.57 -22.44
CA PRO A 97 0.28 -5.41 -21.38
C PRO A 97 0.17 -6.90 -21.75
N SER A 98 1.08 -7.69 -21.20
CA SER A 98 1.11 -9.15 -21.27
C SER A 98 1.32 -9.71 -19.85
N SER A 99 1.65 -11.00 -19.74
CA SER A 99 1.93 -11.67 -18.47
C SER A 99 3.15 -11.12 -17.70
N TRP A 100 3.97 -10.25 -18.30
CA TRP A 100 5.11 -9.61 -17.62
C TRP A 100 4.75 -8.21 -17.07
N GLU A 101 3.51 -7.77 -17.30
CA GLU A 101 2.93 -6.51 -16.82
C GLU A 101 1.80 -6.75 -15.79
N THR A 102 1.66 -8.00 -15.33
CA THR A 102 0.70 -8.50 -14.34
C THR A 102 1.34 -8.84 -13.00
#